data_AF-F2WJY9-F1
#
_entry.id   AF-F2WJY9-F1
#
_cell.length_a   1.000
_cell.length_b   1.000
_cell.length_c   1.000
_cell.angle_alpha   90.00
_cell.angle_beta   90.00
_cell.angle_gamma   90.00
#
_symmetry.space_group_name_H-M   'P 1'
#
loop_
_entity.id
_entity.type
_entity.pdbx_description
1 polymer ?
#
loop_
_entity_poly.entity_id
_entity_poly.type
_entity_poly.pdbx_seq_one_letter_code
_entity_poly.pdbx_strand_id
1 'polypeptide(L)'
;GGARIQEGVSSLDGYGDIFLKNALSSGVIPQITASIGPCAGGAVYSPAMTDFVIMVEHVGQMFVTGPEVVKQVLSQDVTFEELGGAKTHATKSGVTHFVAKDEIDCMDKIKTLLSYIPQNNREEPPRFDSNDDLNRIDQNIVNILPDNPYHPYDIKEIIKSIVDDGNFFEIHEMFAENIVVGFSRLAGSSVGIIANQPSFLAGALDIHSSVKAARFIRFCDSFNIPIITLVDTPGYLPGSDQEHNGIIRHGSKLLYAYCEATVPKITCIIGKAYGGAYIAMGSKNLGTDINYAWP
;
A
#
# COMPACT_ATOMS: atom_id res chain seq x y z
N GLY A 1 0.43 23.88 13.72
CA GLY A 1 1.38 22.83 13.30
C GLY A 1 1.59 21.72 14.31
N GLY A 2 1.07 21.81 15.55
CA GLY A 2 1.26 20.79 16.59
C GLY A 2 0.48 21.12 17.85
N ALA A 3 0.88 20.56 18.99
CA ALA A 3 0.28 20.85 20.31
C ALA A 3 0.23 22.36 20.62
N ARG A 4 -0.82 22.81 21.30
CA ARG A 4 -0.90 24.19 21.80
C ARG A 4 -0.15 24.28 23.13
N ILE A 5 1.10 24.71 23.07
CA ILE A 5 2.05 24.71 24.21
C ILE A 5 1.47 25.41 25.46
N GLN A 6 0.69 26.47 25.27
CA GLN A 6 0.09 27.26 26.36
C GLN A 6 -0.90 26.45 27.21
N GLU A 7 -1.45 25.37 26.68
CA GLU A 7 -2.41 24.50 27.38
C GLU A 7 -1.74 23.32 28.12
N GLY A 8 -0.41 23.18 27.97
CA GLY A 8 0.37 22.14 28.65
C GLY A 8 -0.16 20.73 28.41
N VAL A 9 -0.31 19.97 29.51
CA VAL A 9 -0.77 18.57 29.48
C VAL A 9 -2.15 18.42 28.85
N SER A 10 -3.05 19.41 28.99
CA SER A 10 -4.38 19.35 28.40
C SER A 10 -4.36 19.23 26.87
N SER A 11 -3.38 19.86 26.21
CA SER A 11 -3.20 19.70 24.75
C SER A 11 -2.72 18.29 24.37
N LEU A 12 -2.06 17.58 25.28
CA LEU A 12 -1.60 16.20 25.08
C LEU A 12 -2.72 15.20 25.35
N ASP A 13 -3.53 15.43 26.39
CA ASP A 13 -4.71 14.63 26.69
C ASP A 13 -5.68 14.63 25.51
N GLY A 14 -5.88 15.79 24.87
CA GLY A 14 -6.67 15.91 23.64
C GLY A 14 -6.14 15.06 22.47
N TYR A 15 -4.81 14.90 22.33
CA TYR A 15 -4.26 13.96 21.36
C TYR A 15 -4.55 12.50 21.74
N GLY A 16 -4.41 12.16 23.02
CA GLY A 16 -4.72 10.83 23.54
C GLY A 16 -6.15 10.38 23.20
N ASP A 17 -7.12 11.27 23.39
CA ASP A 17 -8.51 11.02 23.05
C ASP A 17 -8.73 10.74 21.55
N ILE A 18 -8.00 11.43 20.67
CA ILE A 18 -8.06 11.21 19.22
C ILE A 18 -7.42 9.86 18.87
N PHE A 19 -6.26 9.54 19.43
CA PHE A 19 -5.56 8.28 19.16
C PHE A 19 -6.37 7.06 19.57
N LEU A 20 -7.05 7.14 20.72
CA LEU A 20 -7.96 6.08 21.16
C LEU A 20 -9.10 5.88 20.15
N LYS A 21 -9.70 6.96 19.64
CA LYS A 21 -10.76 6.89 18.62
C LYS A 21 -10.24 6.32 17.29
N ASN A 22 -9.02 6.65 16.88
CA ASN A 22 -8.42 6.05 15.69
C ASN A 22 -8.29 4.53 15.84
N ALA A 23 -7.77 4.08 16.99
CA ALA A 23 -7.60 2.66 17.28
C ALA A 23 -8.94 1.90 17.31
N LEU A 24 -9.96 2.46 17.98
CA LEU A 24 -11.29 1.86 18.07
C LEU A 24 -12.02 1.82 16.72
N SER A 25 -11.68 2.73 15.80
CA SER A 25 -12.30 2.82 14.46
C SER A 25 -11.57 2.00 13.40
N SER A 26 -10.34 1.53 13.69
CA SER A 26 -9.50 0.79 12.76
C SER A 26 -10.16 -0.53 12.32
N GLY A 27 -10.34 -0.71 11.02
CA GLY A 27 -11.04 -1.88 10.45
C GLY A 27 -12.56 -1.89 10.73
N VAL A 28 -13.13 -0.77 11.21
CA VAL A 28 -14.58 -0.60 11.41
C VAL A 28 -15.14 0.38 10.39
N ILE A 29 -14.52 1.56 10.28
CA ILE A 29 -14.82 2.57 9.26
C ILE A 29 -13.52 2.99 8.58
N PRO A 30 -13.52 3.27 7.26
CA PRO A 30 -12.32 3.76 6.59
C PRO A 30 -11.91 5.14 7.14
N GLN A 31 -10.64 5.27 7.49
CA GLN A 31 -10.03 6.50 7.98
C GLN A 31 -9.01 7.00 6.96
N ILE A 32 -9.24 8.18 6.41
CA ILE A 32 -8.40 8.76 5.35
C ILE A 32 -7.87 10.12 5.83
N THR A 33 -6.55 10.31 5.75
CA THR A 33 -5.89 11.58 6.08
C THR A 33 -5.54 12.35 4.82
N ALA A 34 -5.96 13.62 4.78
CA ALA A 34 -5.44 14.63 3.86
C ALA A 34 -4.44 15.54 4.60
N SER A 35 -3.15 15.41 4.27
CA SER A 35 -2.10 16.29 4.80
C SER A 35 -1.88 17.47 3.86
N ILE A 36 -2.58 18.55 4.16
CA ILE A 36 -2.59 19.82 3.40
C ILE A 36 -1.91 20.95 4.18
N GLY A 37 -0.90 20.63 4.97
CA GLY A 37 -0.15 21.62 5.75
C GLY A 37 0.85 21.00 6.71
N PRO A 38 1.44 21.82 7.61
CA PRO A 38 2.44 21.36 8.57
C PRO A 38 1.81 20.57 9.73
N CYS A 39 2.33 19.36 9.94
CA CYS A 39 1.94 18.42 10.97
C CYS A 39 3.18 17.92 11.72
N ALA A 40 3.40 18.40 12.95
CA ALA A 40 4.62 18.13 13.71
C ALA A 40 4.34 17.61 15.13
N GLY A 41 5.29 16.83 15.67
CA GLY A 41 5.20 16.30 17.02
C GLY A 41 4.05 15.32 17.17
N GLY A 42 3.26 15.44 18.25
CA GLY A 42 2.14 14.54 18.52
C GLY A 42 1.09 14.47 17.40
N ALA A 43 0.96 15.53 16.59
CA ALA A 43 -0.02 15.59 15.51
C ALA A 43 0.14 14.48 14.46
N VAL A 44 1.35 13.96 14.25
CA VAL A 44 1.63 12.98 13.19
C VAL A 44 1.09 11.58 13.50
N TYR A 45 0.82 11.28 14.76
CA TYR A 45 0.43 9.92 15.17
C TYR A 45 -1.00 9.58 14.77
N SER A 46 -1.92 10.55 14.76
CA SER A 46 -3.29 10.29 14.27
C SER A 46 -3.29 9.90 12.78
N PRO A 47 -2.67 10.69 11.86
CA PRO A 47 -2.45 10.28 10.48
C PRO A 47 -1.80 8.89 10.31
N ALA A 48 -0.76 8.59 11.09
CA ALA A 48 -0.06 7.30 11.02
C ALA A 48 -0.97 6.10 11.37
N MET A 49 -1.99 6.33 12.20
CA MET A 49 -2.98 5.34 12.62
C MET A 49 -4.18 5.23 11.66
N THR A 50 -4.34 6.15 10.71
CA THR A 50 -5.37 6.05 9.66
C THR A 50 -4.97 5.07 8.55
N ASP A 51 -5.92 4.67 7.71
CA ASP A 51 -5.70 3.65 6.68
C ASP A 51 -4.89 4.16 5.50
N PHE A 52 -5.16 5.39 5.05
CA PHE A 52 -4.47 6.04 3.94
C PHE A 52 -4.10 7.49 4.26
N VAL A 53 -2.91 7.88 3.85
CA VAL A 53 -2.38 9.24 3.99
C VAL A 53 -2.06 9.78 2.61
N ILE A 54 -2.79 10.83 2.23
CA ILE A 54 -2.54 11.61 1.02
C ILE A 54 -1.84 12.90 1.45
N MET A 55 -0.66 13.19 0.90
CA MET A 55 0.06 14.44 1.18
C MET A 55 0.13 15.31 -0.07
N VAL A 56 -0.14 16.61 0.07
CA VAL A 56 0.03 17.57 -1.02
C VAL A 56 1.50 17.97 -1.15
N GLU A 57 2.04 17.91 -2.35
CA GLU A 57 3.43 18.27 -2.65
C GLU A 57 3.72 19.72 -2.25
N HIS A 58 4.88 19.96 -1.63
CA HIS A 58 5.34 21.26 -1.13
C HIS A 58 4.46 21.95 -0.05
N VAL A 59 3.32 21.37 0.31
CA VAL A 59 2.38 21.91 1.31
C VAL A 59 2.30 20.99 2.53
N GLY A 60 2.08 19.69 2.31
CA GLY A 60 2.02 18.69 3.36
C GLY A 60 3.40 18.38 3.92
N GLN A 61 3.55 18.48 5.24
CA GLN A 61 4.79 18.17 5.94
C GLN A 61 4.49 17.39 7.23
N MET A 62 5.21 16.29 7.46
CA MET A 62 5.04 15.43 8.64
C MET A 62 6.39 15.10 9.29
N PHE A 63 6.55 15.31 10.60
CA PHE A 63 7.73 14.84 11.34
C PHE A 63 7.48 14.86 12.85
N VAL A 64 8.07 13.90 13.57
CA VAL A 64 7.98 13.88 15.04
C VAL A 64 8.80 15.03 15.63
N THR A 65 10.00 15.26 15.10
CA THR A 65 10.93 16.28 15.59
C THR A 65 11.34 17.18 14.43
N GLY A 66 11.23 18.50 14.61
CA GLY A 66 11.53 19.46 13.54
C GLY A 66 13.02 19.58 13.20
N PRO A 67 13.35 20.14 12.02
CA PRO A 67 14.73 20.24 11.53
C PRO A 67 15.69 21.00 12.48
N GLU A 68 15.19 22.03 13.16
CA GLU A 68 16.01 22.81 14.11
C GLU A 68 16.53 21.96 15.26
N VAL A 69 15.69 21.07 15.81
CA VAL A 69 16.08 20.15 16.89
C VAL A 69 17.03 19.07 16.36
N VAL A 70 16.79 18.57 15.14
CA VAL A 70 17.72 17.63 14.48
C VAL A 70 19.10 18.25 14.32
N LYS A 71 19.19 19.51 13.89
CA LYS A 71 20.45 20.25 13.79
C LYS A 71 21.14 20.41 15.14
N GLN A 72 20.40 20.78 16.19
CA GLN A 72 20.97 20.98 17.51
C GLN A 72 21.50 19.69 18.15
N VAL A 73 20.81 18.56 17.96
CA VAL A 73 21.15 17.29 18.61
C VAL A 73 22.15 16.46 17.80
N LEU A 74 21.97 16.41 16.48
CA LEU A 74 22.75 15.53 15.60
C LEU A 74 23.74 16.28 14.71
N SER A 75 23.77 17.63 14.77
CA SER A 75 24.57 18.47 13.88
C SER A 75 24.29 18.23 12.39
N GLN A 76 23.08 17.78 12.08
CA GLN A 76 22.63 17.50 10.72
C GLN A 76 21.80 18.67 10.18
N ASP A 77 22.27 19.29 9.10
CA ASP A 77 21.52 20.28 8.34
C ASP A 77 20.58 19.56 7.36
N VAL A 78 19.27 19.72 7.56
CA VAL A 78 18.22 19.15 6.71
C VAL A 78 17.07 20.14 6.59
N THR A 79 16.47 20.25 5.41
CA THR A 79 15.29 21.11 5.19
C THR A 79 14.00 20.42 5.64
N PHE A 80 12.91 21.18 5.76
CA PHE A 80 11.58 20.60 6.06
C PHE A 80 11.14 19.56 5.01
N GLU A 81 11.41 19.83 3.73
CA GLU A 81 11.04 18.93 2.64
C GLU A 81 11.86 17.64 2.65
N GLU A 82 13.18 17.74 2.88
CA GLU A 82 14.06 16.58 2.99
C GLU A 82 13.78 15.73 4.23
N LEU A 83 13.33 16.36 5.33
CA LEU A 83 13.03 15.66 6.57
C LEU A 83 11.68 14.95 6.54
N GLY A 84 10.65 15.62 6.01
CA GLY A 84 9.26 15.18 6.17
C GLY A 84 8.29 15.67 5.11
N GLY A 85 8.81 16.02 3.92
CA GLY A 85 7.98 16.38 2.77
C GLY A 85 7.22 15.19 2.18
N ALA A 86 6.22 15.49 1.35
CA ALA A 86 5.36 14.48 0.73
C ALA A 86 6.16 13.41 -0.02
N LYS A 87 7.14 13.83 -0.83
CA LYS A 87 7.99 12.92 -1.62
C LYS A 87 8.93 12.09 -0.75
N THR A 88 9.48 12.66 0.31
CA THR A 88 10.32 11.94 1.28
C THR A 88 9.54 10.79 1.91
N HIS A 89 8.31 11.05 2.33
CA HIS A 89 7.45 10.02 2.92
C HIS A 89 6.91 9.00 1.92
N ALA A 90 6.71 9.41 0.66
CA ALA A 90 6.22 8.53 -0.40
C ALA A 90 7.30 7.63 -1.00
N THR A 91 8.58 7.94 -0.82
CA THR A 91 9.70 7.18 -1.43
C THR A 91 10.59 6.48 -0.41
N LYS A 92 10.76 7.06 0.79
CA LYS A 92 11.71 6.55 1.79
C LYS A 92 11.03 5.87 2.97
N SER A 93 10.07 6.55 3.61
CA SER A 93 9.50 6.06 4.87
C SER A 93 8.24 5.21 4.70
N GLY A 94 7.55 5.30 3.56
CA GLY A 94 6.27 4.62 3.33
C GLY A 94 5.13 5.13 4.22
N VAL A 95 5.18 6.41 4.64
CA VAL A 95 4.11 7.04 5.43
C VAL A 95 3.02 7.58 4.50
N THR A 96 3.42 8.08 3.33
CA THR A 96 2.52 8.68 2.34
C THR A 96 2.13 7.66 1.31
N HIS A 97 0.83 7.38 1.23
CA HIS A 97 0.25 6.43 0.29
C HIS A 97 0.08 7.05 -1.10
N PHE A 98 -0.20 8.36 -1.14
CA PHE A 98 -0.35 9.14 -2.36
C PHE A 98 0.24 10.54 -2.21
N VAL A 99 0.95 10.99 -3.24
CA VAL A 99 1.32 12.40 -3.39
C VAL A 99 0.31 13.07 -4.31
N ALA A 100 -0.27 14.18 -3.85
CA ALA A 100 -1.16 15.01 -4.65
C ALA A 100 -0.44 16.28 -5.08
N LYS A 101 -0.67 16.74 -6.31
CA LYS A 101 -0.03 17.97 -6.83
C LYS A 101 -0.56 19.25 -6.17
N ASP A 102 -1.81 19.23 -5.74
CA ASP A 102 -2.53 20.33 -5.10
C ASP A 102 -3.70 19.78 -4.26
N GLU A 103 -4.41 20.66 -3.55
CA GLU A 103 -5.55 20.29 -2.71
C GLU A 103 -6.73 19.71 -3.52
N ILE A 104 -6.91 20.12 -4.78
CA ILE A 104 -8.00 19.63 -5.63
C ILE A 104 -7.72 18.18 -6.02
N ASP A 105 -6.51 17.89 -6.49
CA ASP A 105 -6.05 16.52 -6.78
C ASP A 105 -6.09 15.64 -5.52
N CYS A 106 -5.76 16.19 -4.35
CA CYS A 106 -5.89 15.48 -3.07
C CYS A 106 -7.33 15.01 -2.85
N MET A 107 -8.31 15.91 -3.01
CA MET A 107 -9.73 15.58 -2.86
C MET A 107 -10.21 14.62 -3.94
N ASP A 108 -9.72 14.73 -5.18
CA ASP A 108 -10.11 13.82 -6.26
C ASP A 108 -9.54 12.41 -6.07
N LYS A 109 -8.31 12.27 -5.54
CA LYS A 109 -7.77 10.97 -5.10
C LYS A 109 -8.61 10.37 -3.96
N ILE A 110 -9.04 11.19 -2.99
CA ILE A 110 -9.90 10.73 -1.90
C ILE A 110 -11.26 10.25 -2.42
N LYS A 111 -11.91 10.99 -3.33
CA LYS A 111 -13.16 10.55 -3.97
C LYS A 111 -12.98 9.25 -4.76
N THR A 112 -11.86 9.14 -5.48
CA THR A 112 -11.52 7.94 -6.25
C THR A 112 -11.37 6.75 -5.30
N LEU A 113 -10.59 6.90 -4.22
CA LEU A 113 -10.43 5.88 -3.17
C LEU A 113 -11.76 5.46 -2.55
N LEU A 114 -12.60 6.43 -2.17
CA LEU A 114 -13.93 6.19 -1.61
C LEU A 114 -14.85 5.42 -2.56
N SER A 115 -14.61 5.48 -3.88
CA SER A 115 -15.37 4.68 -4.84
C SER A 115 -15.05 3.18 -4.79
N TYR A 116 -13.88 2.79 -4.26
CA TYR A 116 -13.43 1.39 -4.19
C TYR A 116 -13.71 0.71 -2.85
N ILE A 117 -14.02 1.47 -1.80
CA ILE A 117 -14.10 0.96 -0.42
C ILE A 117 -15.52 1.12 0.14
N PRO A 118 -16.01 0.19 0.97
CA PRO A 118 -17.32 0.32 1.61
C PRO A 118 -17.31 1.42 2.66
N GLN A 119 -18.49 1.87 3.09
CA GLN A 119 -18.59 2.91 4.13
C GLN A 119 -18.24 2.39 5.53
N ASN A 120 -18.30 1.08 5.74
CA ASN A 120 -17.92 0.40 6.98
C ASN A 120 -17.69 -1.11 6.72
N ASN A 121 -17.18 -1.83 7.71
CA ASN A 121 -16.85 -3.25 7.61
C ASN A 121 -18.06 -4.22 7.55
N ARG A 122 -19.29 -3.72 7.63
CA ARG A 122 -20.52 -4.54 7.56
C ARG A 122 -21.19 -4.49 6.19
N GLU A 123 -20.65 -3.69 5.29
CA GLU A 123 -21.13 -3.52 3.92
C GLU A 123 -20.14 -4.15 2.95
N GLU A 124 -20.66 -4.59 1.81
CA GLU A 124 -19.85 -4.99 0.67
C GLU A 124 -19.30 -3.75 -0.05
N PRO A 125 -18.15 -3.85 -0.74
CA PRO A 125 -17.62 -2.76 -1.54
C PRO A 125 -18.62 -2.27 -2.60
N PRO A 126 -18.63 -0.96 -2.94
CA PRO A 126 -19.55 -0.42 -3.94
C PRO A 126 -19.40 -1.10 -5.29
N ARG A 127 -20.52 -1.55 -5.86
CA ARG A 127 -20.58 -2.14 -7.21
C ARG A 127 -21.12 -1.14 -8.22
N PHE A 128 -20.49 -1.08 -9.38
CA PHE A 128 -20.91 -0.24 -10.51
C PHE A 128 -21.29 -1.09 -11.72
N ASP A 129 -22.05 -0.52 -12.65
CA ASP A 129 -22.26 -1.18 -13.95
C ASP A 129 -20.95 -1.09 -14.75
N SER A 130 -20.50 -2.24 -15.26
CA SER A 130 -19.35 -2.33 -16.16
C SER A 130 -19.84 -2.64 -17.57
N ASN A 131 -19.29 -1.93 -18.55
CA ASN A 131 -19.49 -2.23 -19.97
C ASN A 131 -18.36 -3.08 -20.55
N ASP A 132 -17.35 -3.46 -19.73
CA ASP A 132 -16.29 -4.37 -20.14
C ASP A 132 -16.85 -5.80 -20.25
N ASP A 133 -16.43 -6.52 -21.28
CA ASP A 133 -16.91 -7.87 -21.55
C ASP A 133 -16.27 -8.87 -20.58
N LEU A 134 -17.10 -9.54 -19.79
CA LEU A 134 -16.67 -10.59 -18.86
C LEU A 134 -15.90 -11.73 -19.54
N ASN A 135 -16.10 -11.93 -20.84
CA ASN A 135 -15.44 -12.96 -21.64
C ASN A 135 -14.36 -12.38 -22.56
N ARG A 136 -13.90 -11.13 -22.34
CA ARG A 136 -12.82 -10.53 -23.12
C ARG A 136 -11.57 -11.39 -23.06
N ILE A 137 -11.02 -11.70 -24.23
CA ILE A 137 -9.75 -12.41 -24.38
C ILE A 137 -8.73 -11.43 -24.95
N ASP A 138 -7.72 -11.09 -24.16
CA ASP A 138 -6.57 -10.35 -24.66
C ASP A 138 -5.51 -11.33 -25.18
N GLN A 139 -5.46 -11.50 -26.50
CA GLN A 139 -4.46 -12.37 -27.15
C GLN A 139 -3.04 -11.84 -27.02
N ASN A 140 -2.85 -10.55 -26.72
CA ASN A 140 -1.53 -9.94 -26.61
C ASN A 140 -0.95 -10.05 -25.20
N ILE A 141 -1.74 -10.46 -24.19
CA ILE A 141 -1.29 -10.51 -22.79
C ILE A 141 -0.07 -11.43 -22.60
N VAL A 142 0.04 -12.48 -23.40
CA VAL A 142 1.17 -13.42 -23.39
C VAL A 142 2.45 -12.80 -23.95
N ASN A 143 2.34 -11.80 -24.82
CA ASN A 143 3.48 -11.12 -25.44
C ASN A 143 4.13 -10.09 -24.49
N ILE A 144 3.52 -9.83 -23.32
CA ILE A 144 4.09 -8.97 -22.27
C ILE A 144 5.28 -9.68 -21.61
N LEU A 145 5.24 -11.01 -21.49
CA LEU A 145 6.35 -11.76 -20.95
C LEU A 145 7.46 -11.87 -22.01
N PRO A 146 8.70 -11.49 -21.67
CA PRO A 146 9.81 -11.66 -22.58
C PRO A 146 10.21 -13.13 -22.70
N ASP A 147 10.60 -13.56 -23.90
CA ASP A 147 11.13 -14.92 -24.15
C ASP A 147 12.33 -15.26 -23.24
N ASN A 148 13.14 -14.25 -22.92
CA ASN A 148 14.23 -14.38 -21.97
C ASN A 148 13.71 -14.15 -20.54
N PRO A 149 13.70 -15.17 -19.66
CA PRO A 149 13.16 -15.05 -18.29
C PRO A 149 13.96 -14.11 -17.38
N TYR A 150 15.15 -13.66 -17.83
CA TYR A 150 15.96 -12.67 -17.13
C TYR A 150 15.66 -11.22 -17.55
N HIS A 151 14.88 -11.01 -18.62
CA HIS A 151 14.45 -9.67 -18.99
C HIS A 151 13.25 -9.24 -18.12
N PRO A 152 13.27 -8.02 -17.56
CA PRO A 152 12.12 -7.50 -16.83
C PRO A 152 10.99 -7.11 -17.78
N TYR A 153 9.77 -7.06 -17.24
CA TYR A 153 8.59 -6.47 -17.84
C TYR A 153 7.82 -5.69 -16.77
N ASP A 154 6.85 -4.89 -17.19
CA ASP A 154 5.98 -4.15 -16.27
C ASP A 154 4.72 -4.97 -15.96
N ILE A 155 4.61 -5.46 -14.73
CA ILE A 155 3.42 -6.21 -14.28
C ILE A 155 2.13 -5.40 -14.38
N LYS A 156 2.21 -4.05 -14.38
CA LYS A 156 1.05 -3.18 -14.52
C LYS A 156 0.38 -3.31 -15.88
N GLU A 157 1.10 -3.74 -16.92
CA GLU A 157 0.51 -4.02 -18.24
C GLU A 157 -0.43 -5.24 -18.16
N ILE A 158 -0.05 -6.28 -17.42
CA ILE A 158 -0.90 -7.45 -17.16
C ILE A 158 -2.10 -7.05 -16.30
N ILE A 159 -1.89 -6.26 -15.25
CA ILE A 159 -2.99 -5.76 -14.39
C ILE A 159 -4.01 -5.01 -15.25
N LYS A 160 -3.58 -4.05 -16.08
CA LYS A 160 -4.46 -3.28 -16.96
C LYS A 160 -5.15 -4.15 -18.01
N SER A 161 -4.53 -5.24 -18.44
CA SER A 161 -5.16 -6.18 -19.37
C SER A 161 -6.31 -6.96 -18.73
N ILE A 162 -6.24 -7.31 -17.44
CA ILE A 162 -7.24 -8.18 -16.79
C ILE A 162 -8.38 -7.44 -16.10
N VAL A 163 -8.21 -6.16 -15.77
CA VAL A 163 -9.21 -5.39 -15.02
C VAL A 163 -10.15 -4.58 -15.90
N ASP A 164 -11.31 -4.21 -15.35
CA ASP A 164 -12.33 -3.43 -16.05
C ASP A 164 -11.73 -2.12 -16.60
N ASP A 165 -11.89 -1.91 -17.91
CA ASP A 165 -11.43 -0.72 -18.64
C ASP A 165 -9.92 -0.40 -18.48
N GLY A 166 -9.12 -1.35 -17.99
CA GLY A 166 -7.71 -1.15 -17.65
C GLY A 166 -7.47 -0.15 -16.51
N ASN A 167 -8.48 0.11 -15.68
CA ASN A 167 -8.39 1.08 -14.59
C ASN A 167 -7.76 0.48 -13.33
N PHE A 168 -6.54 0.92 -13.01
CA PHE A 168 -5.83 0.51 -11.79
C PHE A 168 -5.44 1.72 -10.94
N PHE A 169 -5.93 1.75 -9.70
CA PHE A 169 -5.66 2.81 -8.73
C PHE A 169 -4.60 2.35 -7.72
N GLU A 170 -3.35 2.65 -8.02
CA GLU A 170 -2.18 2.16 -7.30
C GLU A 170 -1.94 2.88 -5.97
N ILE A 171 -1.64 2.12 -4.91
CA ILE A 171 -1.26 2.63 -3.59
C ILE A 171 0.25 2.52 -3.43
N HIS A 172 0.89 3.54 -2.82
CA HIS A 172 2.32 3.51 -2.56
C HIS A 172 3.14 3.30 -3.85
N GLU A 173 2.74 3.93 -4.96
CA GLU A 173 3.39 3.78 -6.26
C GLU A 173 4.91 4.07 -6.19
N MET A 174 5.33 5.02 -5.35
CA MET A 174 6.73 5.43 -5.22
C MET A 174 7.50 4.72 -4.08
N PHE A 175 6.86 3.79 -3.35
CA PHE A 175 7.45 3.11 -2.19
C PHE A 175 7.45 1.60 -2.39
N ALA A 176 8.61 0.95 -2.19
CA ALA A 176 8.78 -0.49 -2.38
C ALA A 176 8.24 -0.96 -3.74
N GLU A 177 8.79 -0.38 -4.81
CA GLU A 177 8.34 -0.56 -6.20
C GLU A 177 8.46 -2.02 -6.69
N ASN A 178 9.18 -2.89 -5.98
CA ASN A 178 9.27 -4.35 -6.19
C ASN A 178 7.93 -5.08 -5.94
N ILE A 179 6.95 -4.43 -5.29
CA ILE A 179 5.59 -4.93 -5.17
C ILE A 179 4.59 -3.82 -5.49
N VAL A 180 3.64 -4.12 -6.37
CA VAL A 180 2.53 -3.26 -6.74
C VAL A 180 1.32 -3.68 -5.93
N VAL A 181 0.64 -2.71 -5.32
CA VAL A 181 -0.64 -2.94 -4.65
C VAL A 181 -1.61 -1.83 -5.03
N GLY A 182 -2.89 -2.15 -5.18
CA GLY A 182 -3.85 -1.17 -5.64
C GLY A 182 -5.26 -1.71 -5.77
N PHE A 183 -6.21 -0.79 -5.97
CA PHE A 183 -7.59 -1.14 -6.21
C PHE A 183 -7.91 -1.16 -7.70
N SER A 184 -8.80 -2.06 -8.07
CA SER A 184 -9.41 -2.09 -9.40
C SER A 184 -10.83 -2.65 -9.33
N ARG A 185 -11.46 -2.90 -10.47
CA ARG A 185 -12.76 -3.56 -10.57
C ARG A 185 -12.71 -4.73 -11.54
N LEU A 186 -13.51 -5.75 -11.23
CA LEU A 186 -13.88 -6.82 -12.14
C LEU A 186 -15.40 -6.96 -12.13
N ALA A 187 -16.02 -6.91 -13.30
CA ALA A 187 -17.48 -6.96 -13.42
C ALA A 187 -18.19 -5.89 -12.57
N GLY A 188 -17.53 -4.73 -12.40
CA GLY A 188 -17.99 -3.62 -11.60
C GLY A 188 -17.76 -3.73 -10.09
N SER A 189 -17.24 -4.86 -9.60
CA SER A 189 -16.97 -5.09 -8.17
C SER A 189 -15.52 -4.74 -7.82
N SER A 190 -15.30 -4.06 -6.71
CA SER A 190 -13.95 -3.70 -6.25
C SER A 190 -13.10 -4.92 -5.90
N VAL A 191 -11.84 -4.89 -6.30
CA VAL A 191 -10.83 -5.92 -5.98
C VAL A 191 -9.52 -5.24 -5.56
N GLY A 192 -8.82 -5.86 -4.61
CA GLY A 192 -7.45 -5.53 -4.25
C GLY A 192 -6.48 -6.37 -5.07
N ILE A 193 -5.55 -5.72 -5.77
CA ILE A 193 -4.49 -6.40 -6.54
C ILE A 193 -3.19 -6.33 -5.74
N ILE A 194 -2.48 -7.44 -5.64
CA ILE A 194 -1.10 -7.52 -5.15
C ILE A 194 -0.25 -8.22 -6.21
N ALA A 195 0.84 -7.60 -6.65
CA ALA A 195 1.64 -8.14 -7.73
C ALA A 195 3.14 -7.87 -7.54
N ASN A 196 4.00 -8.86 -7.81
CA ASN A 196 5.44 -8.60 -7.87
C ASN A 196 5.77 -7.77 -9.12
N GLN A 197 6.74 -6.85 -9.04
CA GLN A 197 7.18 -6.03 -10.16
C GLN A 197 8.57 -6.44 -10.63
N PRO A 198 8.69 -7.25 -11.70
CA PRO A 198 10.00 -7.73 -12.19
C PRO A 198 10.94 -6.61 -12.64
N SER A 199 10.42 -5.45 -13.06
CA SER A 199 11.25 -4.29 -13.43
C SER A 199 11.95 -3.60 -12.26
N PHE A 200 11.62 -3.94 -11.01
CA PHE A 200 12.26 -3.38 -9.82
C PHE A 200 12.73 -4.49 -8.87
N LEU A 201 14.04 -4.54 -8.59
CA LEU A 201 14.69 -5.60 -7.81
C LEU A 201 14.29 -7.03 -8.25
N ALA A 202 14.02 -7.22 -9.55
CA ALA A 202 13.55 -8.48 -10.13
C ALA A 202 12.25 -9.05 -9.48
N GLY A 203 11.44 -8.22 -8.80
CA GLY A 203 10.26 -8.66 -8.06
C GLY A 203 10.58 -9.39 -6.74
N ALA A 204 11.81 -9.30 -6.24
CA ALA A 204 12.20 -9.89 -4.97
C ALA A 204 11.49 -9.22 -3.79
N LEU A 205 11.06 -10.00 -2.80
CA LEU A 205 10.45 -9.46 -1.58
C LEU A 205 11.53 -8.93 -0.62
N ASP A 206 11.22 -7.87 0.12
CA ASP A 206 12.12 -7.26 1.10
C ASP A 206 11.32 -6.72 2.29
N ILE A 207 12.00 -6.07 3.25
CA ILE A 207 11.33 -5.49 4.43
C ILE A 207 10.21 -4.54 4.02
N HIS A 208 10.46 -3.64 3.07
CA HIS A 208 9.51 -2.59 2.71
C HIS A 208 8.31 -3.14 1.93
N SER A 209 8.55 -4.02 0.94
CA SER A 209 7.48 -4.64 0.16
C SER A 209 6.60 -5.55 1.02
N SER A 210 7.20 -6.27 1.98
CA SER A 210 6.45 -7.11 2.93
C SER A 210 5.51 -6.29 3.79
N VAL A 211 5.96 -5.15 4.33
CA VAL A 211 5.12 -4.26 5.15
C VAL A 211 4.03 -3.57 4.31
N LYS A 212 4.39 -3.10 3.11
CA LYS A 212 3.46 -2.47 2.16
C LYS A 212 2.29 -3.40 1.83
N ALA A 213 2.60 -4.61 1.34
CA ALA A 213 1.58 -5.58 0.95
C ALA A 213 0.79 -6.12 2.15
N ALA A 214 1.45 -6.40 3.28
CA ALA A 214 0.76 -6.89 4.47
C ALA A 214 -0.33 -5.92 4.96
N ARG A 215 -0.03 -4.61 5.01
CA ARG A 215 -1.02 -3.61 5.46
C ARG A 215 -2.17 -3.49 4.47
N PHE A 216 -1.89 -3.52 3.17
CA PHE A 216 -2.91 -3.48 2.13
C PHE A 216 -3.85 -4.68 2.16
N ILE A 217 -3.31 -5.90 2.32
CA ILE A 217 -4.10 -7.14 2.45
C ILE A 217 -5.03 -7.06 3.66
N ARG A 218 -4.51 -6.68 4.83
CA ARG A 218 -5.33 -6.56 6.05
C ARG A 218 -6.42 -5.49 5.94
N PHE A 219 -6.14 -4.39 5.23
CA PHE A 219 -7.16 -3.39 4.92
C PHE A 219 -8.26 -3.99 4.04
N CYS A 220 -7.88 -4.65 2.94
CA CYS A 220 -8.85 -5.29 2.05
C CYS A 220 -9.74 -6.29 2.81
N ASP A 221 -9.12 -7.14 3.64
CA ASP A 221 -9.84 -8.12 4.46
C ASP A 221 -10.81 -7.46 5.45
N SER A 222 -10.36 -6.41 6.16
CA SER A 222 -11.19 -5.69 7.14
C SER A 222 -12.43 -5.03 6.52
N PHE A 223 -12.43 -4.82 5.20
CA PHE A 223 -13.48 -4.12 4.47
C PHE A 223 -14.07 -4.96 3.34
N ASN A 224 -14.01 -6.29 3.46
CA ASN A 224 -14.68 -7.25 2.56
C ASN A 224 -14.27 -7.11 1.08
N ILE A 225 -13.05 -6.64 0.80
CA ILE A 225 -12.53 -6.48 -0.57
C ILE A 225 -11.79 -7.77 -0.99
N PRO A 226 -12.25 -8.49 -2.02
CA PRO A 226 -11.56 -9.66 -2.56
C PRO A 226 -10.14 -9.34 -3.04
N ILE A 227 -9.26 -10.32 -2.96
CA ILE A 227 -7.84 -10.17 -3.27
C ILE A 227 -7.44 -11.02 -4.48
N ILE A 228 -6.73 -10.40 -5.42
CA ILE A 228 -6.10 -11.07 -6.55
C ILE A 228 -4.58 -10.87 -6.46
N THR A 229 -3.84 -11.96 -6.51
CA THR A 229 -2.39 -11.98 -6.39
C THR A 229 -1.75 -12.44 -7.68
N LEU A 230 -0.85 -11.64 -8.26
CA LEU A 230 -0.05 -11.99 -9.43
C LEU A 230 1.40 -12.26 -9.01
N VAL A 231 1.88 -13.48 -9.24
CA VAL A 231 3.16 -13.94 -8.69
C VAL A 231 4.24 -14.01 -9.77
N ASP A 232 5.30 -13.25 -9.58
CA ASP A 232 6.58 -13.36 -10.30
C ASP A 232 7.72 -12.89 -9.39
N THR A 233 8.14 -13.75 -8.47
CA THR A 233 9.16 -13.46 -7.47
C THR A 233 10.25 -14.52 -7.43
N PRO A 234 11.54 -14.12 -7.45
CA PRO A 234 12.66 -15.04 -7.33
C PRO A 234 12.94 -15.45 -5.88
N GLY A 235 12.33 -14.81 -4.88
CA GLY A 235 12.68 -14.98 -3.48
C GLY A 235 12.67 -13.66 -2.70
N TYR A 236 13.29 -13.69 -1.53
CA TYR A 236 13.58 -12.48 -0.76
C TYR A 236 14.94 -11.90 -1.15
N LEU A 237 15.09 -10.58 -1.05
CA LEU A 237 16.35 -9.88 -1.26
C LEU A 237 17.36 -10.33 -0.17
N PRO A 238 18.54 -10.86 -0.55
CA PRO A 238 19.56 -11.25 0.41
C PRO A 238 20.36 -10.04 0.92
N GLY A 239 21.02 -10.19 2.07
CA GLY A 239 22.01 -9.23 2.56
C GLY A 239 21.95 -9.02 4.07
N SER A 240 23.10 -8.69 4.67
CA SER A 240 23.19 -8.39 6.11
C SER A 240 22.25 -7.27 6.53
N ASP A 241 21.99 -6.30 5.67
CA ASP A 241 21.09 -5.19 5.96
C ASP A 241 19.64 -5.65 6.13
N GLN A 242 19.18 -6.62 5.32
CA GLN A 242 17.84 -7.20 5.49
C GLN A 242 17.75 -7.98 6.81
N GLU A 243 18.77 -8.79 7.11
CA GLU A 243 18.82 -9.57 8.35
C GLU A 243 18.88 -8.69 9.60
N HIS A 244 19.79 -7.72 9.64
CA HIS A 244 19.99 -6.83 10.79
C HIS A 244 18.81 -5.88 11.02
N ASN A 245 18.09 -5.48 9.96
CA ASN A 245 16.88 -4.69 10.10
C ASN A 245 15.62 -5.55 10.37
N GLY A 246 15.78 -6.88 10.40
CA GLY A 246 14.78 -7.82 10.88
C GLY A 246 13.82 -8.29 9.79
N ILE A 247 14.32 -8.71 8.64
CA ILE A 247 13.48 -9.29 7.57
C ILE A 247 12.59 -10.43 8.10
N ILE A 248 13.05 -11.25 9.05
CA ILE A 248 12.24 -12.32 9.65
C ILE A 248 10.92 -11.79 10.24
N ARG A 249 10.96 -10.70 11.01
CA ARG A 249 9.76 -10.09 11.62
C ARG A 249 8.93 -9.26 10.64
N HIS A 250 9.54 -8.77 9.55
CA HIS A 250 8.87 -7.93 8.57
C HIS A 250 8.22 -8.77 7.46
N GLY A 251 8.95 -9.73 6.91
CA GLY A 251 8.47 -10.72 5.94
C GLY A 251 7.34 -11.58 6.51
N SER A 252 7.39 -11.93 7.80
CA SER A 252 6.30 -12.67 8.45
C SER A 252 4.97 -11.93 8.47
N LYS A 253 4.95 -10.59 8.36
CA LYS A 253 3.71 -9.81 8.30
C LYS A 253 2.92 -10.11 7.03
N LEU A 254 3.60 -10.32 5.91
CA LEU A 254 2.94 -10.65 4.64
C LEU A 254 2.32 -12.06 4.71
N LEU A 255 3.08 -13.02 5.24
CA LEU A 255 2.56 -14.36 5.54
C LEU A 255 1.35 -14.30 6.46
N TYR A 256 1.44 -13.55 7.56
CA TYR A 256 0.36 -13.40 8.53
C TYR A 256 -0.88 -12.79 7.90
N ALA A 257 -0.72 -11.73 7.10
CA ALA A 257 -1.84 -11.05 6.44
C ALA A 257 -2.61 -11.99 5.50
N TYR A 258 -1.92 -12.84 4.73
CA TYR A 258 -2.60 -13.85 3.91
C TYR A 258 -3.28 -14.94 4.74
N CYS A 259 -2.63 -15.44 5.81
CA CYS A 259 -3.21 -16.46 6.68
C CYS A 259 -4.45 -15.97 7.45
N GLU A 260 -4.45 -14.70 7.87
CA GLU A 260 -5.54 -14.08 8.61
C GLU A 260 -6.72 -13.75 7.70
N ALA A 261 -6.45 -13.36 6.45
CA ALA A 261 -7.47 -12.90 5.53
C ALA A 261 -8.52 -13.98 5.20
N THR A 262 -9.78 -13.63 5.38
CA THR A 262 -10.96 -14.48 5.16
C THR A 262 -11.75 -14.09 3.91
N VAL A 263 -11.48 -12.91 3.32
CA VAL A 263 -12.02 -12.53 2.00
C VAL A 263 -11.62 -13.53 0.91
N PRO A 264 -12.38 -13.57 -0.22
CA PRO A 264 -11.99 -14.39 -1.36
C PRO A 264 -10.60 -14.02 -1.88
N LYS A 265 -9.77 -15.03 -2.11
CA LYS A 265 -8.37 -14.90 -2.56
C LYS A 265 -8.13 -15.75 -3.81
N ILE A 266 -7.71 -15.10 -4.88
CA ILE A 266 -7.27 -15.75 -6.12
C ILE A 266 -5.79 -15.43 -6.34
N THR A 267 -5.00 -16.44 -6.66
CA THR A 267 -3.59 -16.28 -7.02
C THR A 267 -3.34 -16.80 -8.42
N CYS A 268 -2.60 -16.06 -9.23
CA CYS A 268 -2.13 -16.48 -10.54
C CYS A 268 -0.61 -16.36 -10.59
N ILE A 269 0.08 -17.48 -10.79
CA ILE A 269 1.53 -17.49 -11.02
C ILE A 269 1.76 -17.12 -12.49
N ILE A 270 2.45 -16.01 -12.71
CA ILE A 270 2.78 -15.48 -14.03
C ILE A 270 4.17 -15.93 -14.47
N GLY A 271 5.13 -15.92 -13.54
CA GLY A 271 6.52 -16.27 -13.81
C GLY A 271 7.17 -17.03 -12.66
N LYS A 272 8.18 -16.43 -12.05
CA LYS A 272 8.98 -17.07 -10.99
C LYS A 272 8.15 -17.24 -9.71
N ALA A 273 8.27 -18.41 -9.09
CA ALA A 273 7.60 -18.71 -7.82
C ALA A 273 8.48 -19.62 -6.97
N TYR A 274 9.48 -19.04 -6.29
CA TYR A 274 10.51 -19.81 -5.60
C TYR A 274 10.47 -19.70 -4.07
N GLY A 275 10.74 -20.82 -3.40
CA GLY A 275 11.02 -20.90 -1.97
C GLY A 275 9.95 -20.29 -1.06
N GLY A 276 10.38 -19.59 -0.02
CA GLY A 276 9.48 -18.93 0.94
C GLY A 276 8.68 -17.77 0.34
N ALA A 277 9.15 -17.15 -0.75
CA ALA A 277 8.42 -16.07 -1.40
C ALA A 277 7.19 -16.58 -2.15
N TYR A 278 7.25 -17.76 -2.77
CA TYR A 278 6.06 -18.45 -3.30
C TYR A 278 5.00 -18.62 -2.21
N ILE A 279 5.40 -19.07 -1.03
CA ILE A 279 4.47 -19.25 0.10
C ILE A 279 3.85 -17.89 0.46
N ALA A 280 4.68 -16.85 0.61
CA ALA A 280 4.27 -15.51 1.01
C ALA A 280 3.39 -14.75 0.00
N MET A 281 3.36 -15.17 -1.26
CA MET A 281 2.53 -14.56 -2.32
C MET A 281 1.20 -15.31 -2.51
N GLY A 282 0.49 -15.61 -1.42
CA GLY A 282 -0.84 -16.21 -1.49
C GLY A 282 -0.85 -17.65 -2.02
N SER A 283 0.02 -18.51 -1.51
CA SER A 283 -0.04 -19.95 -1.85
C SER A 283 -1.33 -20.60 -1.35
N LYS A 284 -1.71 -21.74 -1.93
CA LYS A 284 -2.90 -22.51 -1.52
C LYS A 284 -2.87 -22.88 -0.04
N ASN A 285 -1.67 -23.19 0.50
CA ASN A 285 -1.49 -23.57 1.89
C ASN A 285 -1.71 -22.43 2.90
N LEU A 286 -1.78 -21.17 2.44
CA LEU A 286 -2.14 -20.04 3.29
C LEU A 286 -3.65 -19.74 3.28
N GLY A 287 -4.48 -20.62 2.70
CA GLY A 287 -5.93 -20.42 2.66
C GLY A 287 -6.43 -19.67 1.42
N THR A 288 -5.64 -19.64 0.34
CA THR A 288 -6.07 -19.11 -0.96
C THR A 288 -7.07 -20.06 -1.63
N ASP A 289 -8.20 -19.51 -2.05
CA ASP A 289 -9.32 -20.27 -2.59
C ASP A 289 -8.96 -20.91 -3.94
N ILE A 290 -8.41 -20.11 -4.86
CA ILE A 290 -8.08 -20.54 -6.22
C ILE A 290 -6.63 -20.17 -6.56
N ASN A 291 -5.89 -21.12 -7.13
CA ASN A 291 -4.51 -20.92 -7.59
C ASN A 291 -4.40 -21.36 -9.05
N TYR A 292 -4.12 -20.41 -9.93
CA TYR A 292 -3.80 -20.61 -11.35
C TYR A 292 -2.30 -20.47 -11.58
N ALA A 293 -1.83 -20.99 -12.72
CA ALA A 293 -0.48 -20.77 -13.22
C ALA A 293 -0.53 -20.60 -14.74
N TRP A 294 0.27 -19.69 -15.25
CA TRP A 294 0.57 -19.60 -16.67
C TRP A 294 1.52 -20.72 -17.10
N PRO A 295 1.55 -21.07 -18.40
CA PRO A 295 2.41 -22.13 -18.94
C PRO A 295 3.92 -21.90 -18.73
#